data_AF-A0A7S4SHW7-F1
#
_entry.id   AF-A0A7S4SHW7-F1
#
_cell.length_a   1.000
_cell.length_b   1.000
_cell.length_c   1.000
_cell.angle_alpha   90.00
_cell.angle_beta   90.00
_cell.angle_gamma   90.00
#
_symmetry.space_group_name_H-M   'P 1'
#
loop_
_entity.id
_entity.type
_entity.pdbx_description
1 polymer ?
#
loop_
_entity_poly.entity_id
_entity_poly.type
_entity_poly.pdbx_seq_one_letter_code
_entity_poly.pdbx_strand_id
1 'polypeptide(L)'
;MKKMIPTQNREKQILYILSILILFIFGFNNYMQEWKLSHPTTNKKTSSSSSTKDPPRERTKKQQYHVEVRHPPEGVGVPLVYEHIVDVVNRPTAPYPPGRDDKKKGKVRRRRRRRRLEEKEEEKKEEKEGEEEDAEVEDADADVDVDADADADADADVNKEEDTDLNDLIKPTTDIDEKEEETEEEEEEAEEEEEEDTSDNTAIPIFWHIERSGGSSITRVLGSCLSLVQASAIPSFYNHPLPTMLSVARISDQKYVTVDLTAPAGIHHAKNTGLLTTFHYLTDLIVTHMPYTIAQDLLDGEHKGRLFVLLRHPIHMALSLFNHLQHLPQHHPQFDGTLKNMQIHDWVLHHPTFPDNILLRTILGYNHDPFPRALTEVDLNTAKYILKTKVIIGLLEQKGPSMERFMNYFMWDDHSPFQNQARVDECMERALHWGWYHKSPPSDYYDHFRQEVMNEESSLFLLMKQKNMFDFELYEYAKYLFWWQGMELELD
;
A
#
# COMPACT_ATOMS: atom_id res chain seq x y z
N MET A 1 12.75 -63.97 -13.64
CA MET A 1 11.74 -63.61 -14.66
C MET A 1 11.93 -62.15 -15.06
N LYS A 2 12.59 -61.86 -16.19
CA LYS A 2 12.70 -60.51 -16.74
C LYS A 2 11.47 -60.25 -17.64
N LYS A 3 10.58 -59.33 -17.23
CA LYS A 3 9.42 -58.93 -18.05
C LYS A 3 9.90 -57.99 -19.16
N MET A 4 9.73 -58.42 -20.41
CA MET A 4 9.89 -57.61 -21.61
C MET A 4 8.74 -56.58 -21.70
N ILE A 5 9.09 -55.32 -21.91
CA ILE A 5 8.16 -54.22 -22.22
C ILE A 5 7.97 -54.19 -23.75
N PRO A 6 6.73 -54.06 -24.27
CA PRO A 6 6.46 -54.16 -25.70
C PRO A 6 7.02 -52.95 -26.46
N THR A 7 7.85 -53.23 -27.47
CA THR A 7 8.57 -52.27 -28.33
C THR A 7 7.69 -51.50 -29.32
N GLN A 8 6.37 -51.71 -29.31
CA GLN A 8 5.45 -51.23 -30.35
C GLN A 8 5.16 -49.72 -30.31
N ASN A 9 5.56 -49.00 -29.25
CA ASN A 9 5.29 -47.56 -29.11
C ASN A 9 6.42 -46.66 -29.61
N ARG A 10 7.63 -47.20 -29.84
CA ARG A 10 8.79 -46.40 -30.29
C ARG A 10 8.70 -46.02 -31.77
N GLU A 11 8.18 -46.90 -32.62
CA GLU A 11 8.07 -46.61 -34.06
C GLU A 11 7.09 -45.48 -34.35
N LYS A 12 5.98 -45.40 -33.61
CA LYS A 12 5.01 -44.30 -33.74
C LYS A 12 5.58 -42.95 -33.30
N GLN A 13 6.35 -42.93 -32.20
CA GLN A 13 7.02 -41.71 -31.76
C GLN A 13 8.09 -41.23 -32.75
N ILE A 14 8.85 -42.16 -33.34
CA ILE A 14 9.87 -41.81 -34.35
C ILE A 14 9.22 -41.24 -35.62
N LEU A 15 8.13 -41.83 -36.10
CA LEU A 15 7.40 -41.33 -37.27
C LEU A 15 6.78 -39.95 -37.01
N TYR A 16 6.27 -39.72 -35.80
CA TYR A 16 5.72 -38.41 -35.41
C TYR A 16 6.81 -37.32 -35.38
N ILE A 17 7.96 -37.59 -34.77
CA ILE A 17 9.09 -36.64 -34.72
C ILE A 17 9.62 -36.35 -36.12
N LEU A 18 9.73 -37.36 -36.98
CA LEU A 18 10.14 -37.18 -38.38
C LEU A 18 9.15 -36.31 -39.17
N SER A 19 7.84 -36.43 -38.92
CA SER A 19 6.85 -35.58 -39.59
C SER A 19 6.99 -34.09 -39.23
N ILE A 20 7.30 -33.77 -37.97
CA ILE A 20 7.52 -32.40 -37.50
C ILE A 20 8.80 -31.82 -38.11
N LEU A 21 9.87 -32.62 -38.16
CA LEU A 21 11.14 -32.21 -38.79
C LEU A 21 10.99 -31.91 -40.28
N ILE A 22 10.21 -32.72 -41.00
CA ILE A 22 9.93 -32.50 -42.43
C ILE A 22 9.19 -31.17 -42.62
N LEU A 23 8.16 -30.89 -41.82
CA LEU A 23 7.42 -29.62 -41.90
C LEU A 23 8.32 -28.41 -41.60
N PHE A 24 9.24 -28.52 -40.64
CA PHE A 24 10.22 -27.46 -40.34
C PHE A 24 11.17 -27.21 -41.50
N ILE A 25 11.69 -28.25 -42.14
CA ILE A 25 12.61 -28.13 -43.27
C ILE A 25 11.92 -27.48 -44.48
N PHE A 26 10.68 -27.87 -44.79
CA PHE A 26 9.93 -27.27 -45.90
C PHE A 26 9.51 -25.81 -45.61
N GLY A 27 9.08 -25.51 -44.38
CA GLY A 27 8.76 -24.14 -43.96
C GLY A 27 9.98 -23.22 -44.02
N PHE A 28 11.14 -23.70 -43.55
CA PHE A 28 12.38 -22.93 -43.56
C PHE A 28 12.91 -22.66 -44.97
N ASN A 29 12.79 -23.62 -45.89
CA ASN A 29 13.20 -23.42 -47.29
C ASN A 29 12.32 -22.40 -48.02
N ASN A 30 11.00 -22.41 -47.78
CA ASN A 30 10.11 -21.41 -48.37
C ASN A 30 10.40 -20.01 -47.80
N TYR A 31 10.65 -19.91 -46.49
CA TYR A 31 11.06 -18.65 -45.85
C TYR A 31 12.37 -18.10 -46.43
N MET A 32 13.37 -18.96 -46.67
CA MET A 32 14.67 -18.54 -47.23
C MET A 32 14.59 -18.12 -48.71
N GLN A 33 13.66 -18.67 -49.48
CA GLN A 33 13.41 -18.27 -50.87
C GLN A 33 12.77 -16.87 -50.95
N GLU A 34 11.80 -16.56 -50.08
CA GLU A 34 11.19 -15.23 -50.00
C GLU A 34 12.16 -14.17 -49.45
N TRP A 35 13.04 -14.54 -48.52
CA TRP A 35 14.05 -13.65 -47.98
C TRP A 35 15.05 -13.16 -49.05
N LYS A 36 15.46 -14.02 -49.98
CA LYS A 36 16.39 -13.64 -51.07
C LYS A 36 15.74 -12.75 -52.14
N LEU A 37 14.43 -12.80 -52.32
CA LEU A 37 13.71 -11.96 -53.28
C LEU A 37 13.48 -10.53 -52.78
N SER A 38 13.45 -10.33 -51.45
CA SER A 38 13.15 -9.03 -50.85
C SER A 38 14.38 -8.11 -50.66
N HIS A 39 15.60 -8.60 -50.90
CA HIS A 39 16.84 -7.84 -50.65
C HIS A 39 17.85 -7.95 -51.79
N PRO A 40 17.64 -7.25 -52.93
CA PRO A 40 18.66 -7.16 -53.96
C PRO A 40 19.85 -6.34 -53.46
N THR A 41 21.02 -6.98 -53.36
CA THR A 41 22.28 -6.34 -52.98
C THR A 41 22.67 -5.30 -54.03
N THR A 42 22.55 -4.01 -53.69
CA THR A 42 22.98 -2.92 -54.59
C THR A 42 24.46 -2.60 -54.37
N ASN A 43 25.27 -2.98 -55.36
CA ASN A 43 26.68 -2.58 -55.50
C ASN A 43 26.75 -1.09 -55.90
N LYS A 44 27.28 -0.23 -55.03
CA LYS A 44 27.54 1.19 -55.33
C LYS A 44 28.86 1.36 -56.07
N LYS A 45 28.79 1.75 -57.34
CA LYS A 45 29.88 2.44 -58.06
C LYS A 45 29.79 3.95 -57.83
N THR A 46 30.95 4.57 -57.67
CA THR A 46 31.23 5.98 -57.45
C THR A 46 31.21 6.79 -58.76
N SER A 47 30.66 8.01 -58.74
CA SER A 47 31.20 9.20 -59.46
C SER A 47 30.33 10.46 -59.29
N SER A 48 30.96 11.48 -58.69
CA SER A 48 30.97 12.94 -58.97
C SER A 48 29.81 13.72 -59.66
N SER A 49 29.53 14.86 -59.00
CA SER A 49 29.47 16.26 -59.48
C SER A 49 28.16 16.96 -59.88
N SER A 50 28.00 18.11 -59.20
CA SER A 50 27.51 19.45 -59.61
C SER A 50 26.02 19.83 -59.47
N SER A 51 25.80 20.84 -58.61
CA SER A 51 25.05 22.12 -58.83
C SER A 51 23.60 22.00 -59.33
N THR A 52 22.53 22.52 -58.69
CA THR A 52 22.30 23.87 -58.15
C THR A 52 20.88 23.92 -57.51
N LYS A 53 20.70 24.77 -56.47
CA LYS A 53 19.45 25.44 -56.00
C LYS A 53 18.20 24.63 -55.56
N ASP A 54 17.92 24.64 -54.24
CA ASP A 54 16.69 25.15 -53.57
C ASP A 54 16.66 24.73 -52.06
N PRO A 55 16.16 25.55 -51.11
CA PRO A 55 16.10 25.21 -49.68
C PRO A 55 14.79 24.49 -49.27
N PRO A 56 14.77 23.80 -48.11
CA PRO A 56 14.11 22.51 -47.99
C PRO A 56 12.72 22.54 -47.33
N ARG A 57 11.90 21.59 -47.76
CA ARG A 57 10.66 21.14 -47.12
C ARG A 57 11.02 20.08 -46.08
N GLU A 58 10.90 20.40 -44.80
CA GLU A 58 10.95 19.43 -43.70
C GLU A 58 9.68 18.57 -43.68
N ARG A 59 9.84 17.25 -43.72
CA ARG A 59 8.86 16.29 -43.20
C ARG A 59 9.57 15.26 -42.36
N THR A 60 9.30 15.33 -41.07
CA THR A 60 9.72 14.38 -40.04
C THR A 60 8.94 13.08 -40.13
N LYS A 61 9.64 12.02 -39.74
CA LYS A 61 9.21 10.62 -39.59
C LYS A 61 8.02 10.51 -38.62
N LYS A 62 7.10 9.57 -38.87
CA LYS A 62 6.55 8.68 -37.84
C LYS A 62 6.16 7.34 -38.49
N GLN A 63 6.76 6.27 -37.96
CA GLN A 63 6.38 4.88 -38.18
C GLN A 63 4.99 4.66 -37.57
N GLN A 64 4.16 3.90 -38.28
CA GLN A 64 2.88 3.38 -37.81
C GLN A 64 3.08 1.86 -37.66
N TYR A 65 3.00 1.35 -36.44
CA TYR A 65 2.99 -0.08 -36.16
C TYR A 65 1.55 -0.56 -36.18
N HIS A 66 1.29 -1.65 -36.90
CA HIS A 66 0.06 -2.44 -36.80
C HIS A 66 0.43 -3.76 -36.13
N VAL A 67 -0.11 -3.99 -34.93
CA VAL A 67 0.01 -5.25 -34.18
C VAL A 67 -1.32 -5.97 -34.31
N GLU A 68 -1.32 -7.15 -34.94
CA GLU A 68 -2.47 -8.06 -34.95
C GLU A 68 -2.15 -9.21 -33.99
N VAL A 69 -2.94 -9.31 -32.93
CA VAL A 69 -2.86 -10.35 -31.88
C VAL A 69 -3.68 -11.56 -32.33
N ARG A 70 -3.11 -12.78 -32.22
CA ARG A 70 -3.88 -14.03 -32.30
C ARG A 70 -3.57 -14.96 -31.13
N HIS A 71 -4.64 -15.52 -30.59
CA HIS A 71 -4.74 -16.30 -29.36
C HIS A 71 -4.03 -17.66 -29.40
N PRO A 72 -3.51 -18.17 -28.27
CA PRO A 72 -3.10 -19.56 -28.13
C PRO A 72 -4.30 -20.48 -27.82
N PRO A 73 -4.22 -21.78 -28.20
CA PRO A 73 -5.29 -22.74 -27.98
C PRO A 73 -5.32 -23.26 -26.54
N GLU A 74 -6.53 -23.60 -26.12
CA GLU A 74 -6.93 -24.16 -24.83
C GLU A 74 -6.25 -25.49 -24.50
N GLY A 75 -6.01 -25.70 -23.20
CA GLY A 75 -5.94 -27.05 -22.60
C GLY A 75 -4.56 -27.53 -22.18
N VAL A 76 -4.06 -27.02 -21.05
CA VAL A 76 -3.12 -27.78 -20.19
C VAL A 76 -3.49 -27.51 -18.73
N GLY A 77 -3.88 -28.57 -18.01
CA GLY A 77 -4.27 -28.51 -16.60
C GLY A 77 -3.08 -28.16 -15.70
N VAL A 78 -3.32 -27.27 -14.74
CA VAL A 78 -2.37 -26.87 -13.69
C VAL A 78 -2.45 -27.88 -12.53
N PRO A 79 -1.32 -28.38 -12.00
CA PRO A 79 -1.34 -29.23 -10.81
C PRO A 79 -1.60 -28.38 -9.55
N LEU A 80 -2.50 -28.87 -8.70
CA LEU A 80 -2.78 -28.34 -7.36
C LEU A 80 -1.51 -28.40 -6.50
N VAL A 81 -0.97 -27.24 -6.13
CA VAL A 81 0.05 -27.08 -5.09
C VAL A 81 -0.62 -26.37 -3.92
N TYR A 82 -1.27 -27.14 -3.03
CA TYR A 82 -1.96 -26.59 -1.85
C TYR A 82 -1.63 -27.31 -0.52
N GLU A 83 -0.63 -28.19 -0.48
CA GLU A 83 -0.35 -28.98 0.74
C GLU A 83 0.89 -28.56 1.56
N HIS A 84 1.62 -27.50 1.20
CA HIS A 84 2.86 -27.12 1.93
C HIS A 84 2.81 -25.80 2.73
N ILE A 85 1.63 -25.18 2.93
CA ILE A 85 1.51 -23.90 3.64
C ILE A 85 1.06 -24.06 5.11
N VAL A 86 0.72 -25.27 5.58
CA VAL A 86 0.10 -25.44 6.90
C VAL A 86 1.09 -25.65 8.07
N ASP A 87 2.35 -26.04 7.83
CA ASP A 87 3.24 -26.48 8.92
C ASP A 87 4.24 -25.43 9.48
N VAL A 88 4.06 -24.13 9.20
CA VAL A 88 4.91 -23.05 9.78
C VAL A 88 4.09 -22.02 10.60
N VAL A 89 2.79 -22.26 10.81
CA VAL A 89 1.82 -21.18 11.10
C VAL A 89 1.46 -20.97 12.59
N ASN A 90 2.07 -21.70 13.53
CA ASN A 90 1.78 -21.54 14.97
C ASN A 90 2.98 -21.02 15.79
N ARG A 91 3.46 -19.80 15.51
CA ARG A 91 4.18 -19.02 16.53
C ARG A 91 3.49 -17.67 16.75
N PRO A 92 3.06 -17.34 17.97
CA PRO A 92 2.62 -15.99 18.30
C PRO A 92 3.81 -15.02 18.17
N THR A 93 3.56 -13.82 17.66
CA THR A 93 4.51 -12.71 17.78
C THR A 93 4.63 -12.36 19.27
N ALA A 94 5.78 -12.62 19.87
CA ALA A 94 6.05 -12.24 21.26
C ALA A 94 6.13 -10.71 21.39
N PRO A 95 5.65 -10.12 22.52
CA PRO A 95 5.82 -8.71 22.81
C PRO A 95 7.30 -8.34 23.00
N TYR A 96 7.64 -7.09 22.67
CA TYR A 96 9.00 -6.55 22.73
C TYR A 96 9.60 -6.62 24.16
N PRO A 97 10.83 -7.11 24.36
CA PRO A 97 11.58 -6.87 25.59
C PRO A 97 12.18 -5.45 25.59
N PRO A 98 12.19 -4.75 26.74
CA PRO A 98 12.90 -3.49 26.86
C PRO A 98 14.42 -3.71 26.80
N GLY A 99 15.09 -3.03 25.87
CA GLY A 99 16.54 -3.05 25.74
C GLY A 99 17.24 -2.45 26.96
N ARG A 100 18.47 -2.91 27.27
CA ARG A 100 19.23 -2.52 28.48
C ARG A 100 19.54 -1.01 28.63
N ASP A 101 19.26 -0.17 27.63
CA ASP A 101 19.36 1.30 27.70
C ASP A 101 18.03 2.03 28.03
N ASP A 102 16.93 1.30 28.21
CA ASP A 102 15.58 1.88 28.32
C ASP A 102 15.27 2.58 29.63
N LYS A 103 16.08 2.40 30.68
CA LYS A 103 15.91 3.17 31.93
C LYS A 103 16.15 4.68 31.73
N LYS A 104 16.98 5.07 30.74
CA LYS A 104 17.18 6.48 30.39
C LYS A 104 16.12 6.99 29.42
N LYS A 105 15.71 6.16 28.44
CA LYS A 105 14.67 6.53 27.45
C LYS A 105 13.27 6.64 28.07
N GLY A 106 12.92 5.77 29.02
CA GLY A 106 11.66 5.84 29.77
C GLY A 106 11.51 7.14 30.59
N LYS A 107 12.62 7.71 31.10
CA LYS A 107 12.59 9.02 31.78
C LYS A 107 12.31 10.18 30.83
N VAL A 108 12.78 10.11 29.58
CA VAL A 108 12.50 11.13 28.56
C VAL A 108 11.06 11.04 28.08
N ARG A 109 10.54 9.83 27.80
CA ARG A 109 9.12 9.61 27.45
C ARG A 109 8.17 10.08 28.56
N ARG A 110 8.44 9.78 29.84
CA ARG A 110 7.63 10.28 30.97
C ARG A 110 7.65 11.80 31.11
N ARG A 111 8.78 12.46 30.85
CA ARG A 111 8.86 13.94 30.86
C ARG A 111 8.05 14.56 29.72
N ARG A 112 8.07 13.97 28.52
CA ARG A 112 7.32 14.46 27.35
C ARG A 112 5.81 14.31 27.55
N ARG A 113 5.36 13.18 28.13
CA ARG A 113 3.95 12.95 28.48
C ARG A 113 3.47 13.92 29.56
N ARG A 114 4.28 14.17 30.59
CA ARG A 114 3.96 15.15 31.65
C ARG A 114 3.80 16.56 31.08
N ARG A 115 4.72 16.99 30.19
CA ARG A 115 4.63 18.31 29.56
C ARG A 115 3.38 18.49 28.69
N ARG A 116 2.98 17.47 27.93
CA ARG A 116 1.72 17.50 27.15
C ARG A 116 0.46 17.55 28.02
N LEU A 117 0.50 16.93 29.21
CA LEU A 117 -0.61 17.01 30.16
C LEU A 117 -0.66 18.39 30.83
N GLU A 118 0.51 18.97 31.16
CA GLU A 118 0.62 20.33 31.69
C GLU A 118 0.13 21.38 30.65
N GLU A 119 0.53 21.26 29.38
CA GLU A 119 0.04 22.14 28.29
C GLU A 119 -1.48 22.04 28.11
N LYS A 120 -2.07 20.83 28.19
CA LYS A 120 -3.53 20.65 28.13
C LYS A 120 -4.27 21.18 29.36
N GLU A 121 -3.64 21.19 30.53
CA GLU A 121 -4.21 21.80 31.73
C GLU A 121 -4.13 23.33 31.68
N GLU A 122 -3.09 23.90 31.07
CA GLU A 122 -2.99 25.35 30.81
C GLU A 122 -4.05 25.81 29.80
N GLU A 123 -4.21 25.13 28.66
CA GLU A 123 -5.27 25.44 27.68
C GLU A 123 -6.67 25.43 28.31
N LYS A 124 -6.95 24.44 29.17
CA LYS A 124 -8.24 24.36 29.90
C LYS A 124 -8.42 25.45 30.95
N LYS A 125 -7.34 26.04 31.48
CA LYS A 125 -7.43 27.18 32.39
C LYS A 125 -7.70 28.46 31.62
N GLU A 126 -7.03 28.66 30.49
CA GLU A 126 -7.27 29.83 29.62
C GLU A 126 -8.70 29.84 29.06
N GLU A 127 -9.26 28.68 28.68
CA GLU A 127 -10.68 28.59 28.26
C GLU A 127 -11.65 28.97 29.39
N LYS A 128 -11.36 28.57 30.64
CA LYS A 128 -12.21 28.92 31.78
C LYS A 128 -12.12 30.39 32.18
N GLU A 129 -10.93 30.98 32.10
CA GLU A 129 -10.73 32.41 32.39
C GLU A 129 -11.42 33.28 31.32
N GLY A 130 -11.48 32.84 30.06
CA GLY A 130 -12.25 33.52 29.01
C GLY A 130 -13.77 33.47 29.24
N GLU A 131 -14.31 32.34 29.71
CA GLU A 131 -15.75 32.20 30.00
C GLU A 131 -16.21 33.04 31.22
N GLU A 132 -15.33 33.30 32.20
CA GLU A 132 -15.66 34.18 33.35
C GLU A 132 -15.64 35.68 32.98
N GLU A 133 -14.78 36.12 32.06
CA GLU A 133 -14.75 37.52 31.62
C GLU A 133 -15.99 37.91 30.78
N ASP A 134 -16.54 36.97 29.99
CA ASP A 134 -17.75 37.23 29.20
C ASP A 134 -19.03 37.26 30.06
N ALA A 135 -19.01 36.66 31.26
CA ALA A 135 -20.15 36.66 32.17
C ALA A 135 -20.32 37.96 32.99
N GLU A 136 -19.31 38.83 33.07
CA GLU A 136 -19.37 40.10 33.80
C GLU A 136 -19.83 41.32 32.95
N VAL A 137 -20.12 41.13 31.65
CA VAL A 137 -20.45 42.24 30.73
C VAL A 137 -21.96 42.36 30.42
N GLU A 138 -22.82 41.44 30.87
CA GLU A 138 -24.26 41.46 30.53
C GLU A 138 -25.19 42.23 31.50
N ASP A 139 -24.68 43.03 32.45
CA ASP A 139 -25.53 43.75 33.43
C ASP A 139 -25.70 45.28 33.20
N ALA A 140 -25.37 45.79 32.01
CA ALA A 140 -25.58 47.20 31.69
C ALA A 140 -26.15 47.41 30.28
N ASP A 141 -27.49 47.42 30.20
CA ASP A 141 -28.32 48.34 29.37
C ASP A 141 -29.61 47.64 28.92
N ALA A 142 -30.70 47.85 29.67
CA ALA A 142 -32.05 47.47 29.24
C ALA A 142 -33.09 48.50 29.71
N ASP A 143 -33.15 49.63 29.02
CA ASP A 143 -34.31 50.55 29.01
C ASP A 143 -34.83 50.65 27.56
N VAL A 144 -35.76 49.79 27.15
CA VAL A 144 -36.66 50.02 26.01
C VAL A 144 -38.02 49.37 26.27
N ASP A 145 -39.02 50.23 26.47
CA ASP A 145 -40.45 49.93 26.40
C ASP A 145 -40.87 49.54 24.97
N VAL A 146 -41.54 48.39 24.76
CA VAL A 146 -42.60 48.23 23.73
C VAL A 146 -43.65 47.21 24.19
N ASP A 147 -44.89 47.62 23.98
CA ASP A 147 -46.17 47.02 24.31
C ASP A 147 -46.48 45.61 23.72
N ALA A 148 -47.14 44.83 24.57
CA ALA A 148 -48.43 44.13 24.44
C ALA A 148 -48.80 43.24 23.22
N ASP A 149 -49.58 42.22 23.60
CA ASP A 149 -50.45 41.29 22.88
C ASP A 149 -49.80 40.02 22.31
N ALA A 150 -50.33 38.79 22.43
CA ALA A 150 -51.32 38.13 23.29
C ALA A 150 -51.33 36.64 22.80
N ASP A 151 -51.72 35.72 23.68
CA ASP A 151 -52.27 34.37 23.39
C ASP A 151 -51.30 33.27 22.86
N ALA A 152 -51.31 32.01 23.28
CA ALA A 152 -52.07 31.26 24.27
C ALA A 152 -51.46 29.84 24.42
N ASP A 153 -51.63 29.27 25.61
CA ASP A 153 -51.88 27.85 25.94
C ASP A 153 -50.94 26.73 25.42
N ALA A 154 -50.31 25.98 26.33
CA ALA A 154 -50.91 24.78 26.92
C ALA A 154 -49.89 23.91 27.69
N ASP A 155 -50.37 23.41 28.82
CA ASP A 155 -49.71 22.63 29.87
C ASP A 155 -49.29 21.20 29.50
N ALA A 156 -48.32 20.67 30.28
CA ALA A 156 -48.27 19.36 30.96
C ALA A 156 -46.79 18.97 31.16
N ASP A 157 -46.17 19.13 32.32
CA ASP A 157 -46.34 18.43 33.61
C ASP A 157 -46.02 16.92 33.55
N VAL A 158 -45.46 16.42 34.67
CA VAL A 158 -45.22 15.02 35.09
C VAL A 158 -43.76 14.51 35.08
N ASN A 159 -43.14 14.59 36.27
CA ASN A 159 -42.47 13.54 37.07
C ASN A 159 -41.40 12.63 36.40
N LYS A 160 -40.30 12.20 37.02
CA LYS A 160 -40.09 11.81 38.42
C LYS A 160 -38.60 11.47 38.62
N GLU A 161 -38.09 11.78 39.81
CA GLU A 161 -36.83 11.29 40.37
C GLU A 161 -36.85 9.76 40.55
N GLU A 162 -35.71 9.10 40.37
CA GLU A 162 -35.44 7.82 41.03
C GLU A 162 -33.92 7.64 41.25
N ASP A 163 -33.50 7.95 42.48
CA ASP A 163 -32.23 7.56 43.08
C ASP A 163 -32.19 6.04 43.29
N THR A 164 -31.08 5.40 42.95
CA THR A 164 -30.76 4.05 43.47
C THR A 164 -29.33 4.02 44.00
N ASP A 165 -29.25 4.10 45.33
CA ASP A 165 -28.13 3.65 46.16
C ASP A 165 -27.97 2.12 46.05
N LEU A 166 -26.76 1.64 45.79
CA LEU A 166 -26.39 0.24 46.01
C LEU A 166 -24.94 0.11 46.48
N ASN A 167 -24.70 0.58 47.71
CA ASN A 167 -23.60 0.12 48.55
C ASN A 167 -24.18 -0.87 49.56
N ASP A 168 -23.80 -2.15 49.48
CA ASP A 168 -23.45 -2.96 50.66
C ASP A 168 -23.13 -4.43 50.32
N LEU A 169 -22.22 -4.99 51.13
CA LEU A 169 -21.91 -6.41 51.34
C LEU A 169 -20.86 -7.05 50.42
N ILE A 170 -19.62 -7.11 50.91
CA ILE A 170 -18.88 -8.37 51.17
C ILE A 170 -17.80 -8.08 52.25
N LYS A 171 -17.83 -8.88 53.31
CA LYS A 171 -16.90 -8.86 54.46
C LYS A 171 -15.75 -9.89 54.29
N PRO A 172 -14.65 -9.75 55.04
CA PRO A 172 -13.43 -10.55 54.95
C PRO A 172 -13.43 -11.79 55.88
N THR A 173 -12.28 -12.49 55.93
CA THR A 173 -11.85 -13.69 56.70
C THR A 173 -11.80 -14.96 55.81
N THR A 174 -10.78 -15.82 55.84
CA THR A 174 -9.95 -16.33 56.94
C THR A 174 -8.55 -16.81 56.49
N ASP A 175 -7.62 -16.77 57.44
CA ASP A 175 -6.31 -17.43 57.46
C ASP A 175 -6.37 -18.95 57.26
N ILE A 176 -5.42 -19.52 56.51
CA ILE A 176 -5.02 -20.93 56.59
C ILE A 176 -3.49 -21.01 56.47
N ASP A 177 -2.90 -21.55 57.54
CA ASP A 177 -1.49 -21.86 57.74
C ASP A 177 -0.94 -22.96 56.81
N GLU A 178 0.31 -22.73 56.41
CA GLU A 178 1.44 -23.66 56.31
C GLU A 178 1.18 -25.18 56.25
N LYS A 179 1.67 -25.80 55.17
CA LYS A 179 2.55 -26.96 55.28
C LYS A 179 3.42 -27.15 54.04
N GLU A 180 4.71 -26.97 54.26
CA GLU A 180 5.82 -27.48 53.47
C GLU A 180 5.77 -29.01 53.42
N GLU A 181 6.00 -29.59 52.23
CA GLU A 181 6.70 -30.87 52.13
C GLU A 181 7.44 -30.94 50.79
N GLU A 182 8.73 -31.23 50.94
CA GLU A 182 9.80 -31.27 49.97
C GLU A 182 9.53 -32.24 48.81
N THR A 183 9.87 -31.81 47.59
CA THR A 183 10.44 -32.71 46.56
C THR A 183 11.47 -31.91 45.76
N GLU A 184 12.68 -31.87 46.31
CA GLU A 184 13.92 -31.63 45.57
C GLU A 184 14.18 -32.89 44.71
N GLU A 185 14.05 -32.81 43.39
CA GLU A 185 14.69 -33.65 42.35
C GLU A 185 13.93 -33.52 41.01
N GLU A 186 13.90 -32.33 40.38
CA GLU A 186 13.67 -32.16 38.92
C GLU A 186 13.94 -30.71 38.42
N GLU A 187 14.84 -29.94 39.06
CA GLU A 187 15.24 -28.58 38.62
C GLU A 187 16.46 -28.57 37.66
N GLU A 188 16.71 -29.66 36.93
CA GLU A 188 17.80 -29.73 35.93
C GLU A 188 17.29 -29.89 34.48
N GLU A 189 16.00 -29.66 34.23
CA GLU A 189 15.43 -29.55 32.89
C GLU A 189 14.89 -28.14 32.61
N ALA A 190 15.42 -27.55 31.54
CA ALA A 190 14.89 -26.39 30.81
C ALA A 190 15.14 -24.97 31.36
N GLU A 191 16.38 -24.67 31.74
CA GLU A 191 16.99 -23.40 31.27
C GLU A 191 17.37 -23.57 29.78
N GLU A 192 16.39 -23.84 28.91
CA GLU A 192 16.48 -23.35 27.55
C GLU A 192 16.38 -21.83 27.70
N GLU A 193 17.53 -21.18 27.81
CA GLU A 193 17.62 -19.76 27.47
C GLU A 193 16.95 -19.65 26.10
N GLU A 194 15.70 -19.18 26.08
CA GLU A 194 15.09 -18.62 24.89
C GLU A 194 16.08 -17.52 24.49
N GLU A 195 17.02 -17.85 23.60
CA GLU A 195 17.80 -16.89 22.84
C GLU A 195 16.75 -16.04 22.14
N GLU A 196 16.34 -14.99 22.85
CA GLU A 196 15.35 -14.04 22.41
C GLU A 196 15.93 -13.49 21.12
N ASP A 197 15.32 -13.91 20.01
CA ASP A 197 15.86 -13.77 18.65
C ASP A 197 15.95 -12.29 18.30
N THR A 198 17.03 -11.64 18.75
CA THR A 198 17.32 -10.23 18.51
C THR A 198 17.52 -9.93 17.01
N SER A 199 17.48 -10.95 16.14
CA SER A 199 17.55 -10.80 14.68
C SER A 199 16.36 -10.05 14.10
N ASP A 200 15.22 -9.96 14.80
CA ASP A 200 14.01 -9.36 14.25
C ASP A 200 14.09 -7.83 14.04
N ASN A 201 15.12 -7.16 14.59
CA ASN A 201 15.40 -5.75 14.31
C ASN A 201 16.03 -5.48 12.93
N THR A 202 16.30 -6.51 12.13
CA THR A 202 16.89 -6.36 10.79
C THR A 202 15.87 -6.32 9.66
N ALA A 203 14.58 -6.51 9.95
CA ALA A 203 13.55 -6.59 8.92
C ALA A 203 13.33 -5.24 8.21
N ILE A 204 13.41 -5.24 6.88
CA ILE A 204 13.26 -4.01 6.08
C ILE A 204 11.79 -3.55 6.02
N PRO A 205 11.49 -2.26 6.26
CA PRO A 205 10.15 -1.71 6.03
C PRO A 205 9.76 -1.82 4.55
N ILE A 206 8.56 -2.35 4.29
CA ILE A 206 7.98 -2.43 2.94
C ILE A 206 6.68 -1.63 2.94
N PHE A 207 6.67 -0.53 2.19
CA PHE A 207 5.47 0.24 1.94
C PHE A 207 4.71 -0.37 0.75
N TRP A 208 3.57 -0.99 1.04
CA TRP A 208 2.60 -1.38 0.02
C TRP A 208 1.88 -0.13 -0.48
N HIS A 209 2.36 0.39 -1.61
CA HIS A 209 1.81 1.56 -2.25
C HIS A 209 0.55 1.15 -3.04
N ILE A 210 -0.60 1.72 -2.66
CA ILE A 210 -1.82 1.62 -3.44
C ILE A 210 -2.05 2.95 -4.14
N GLU A 211 -2.31 2.89 -5.44
CA GLU A 211 -2.58 4.08 -6.23
C GLU A 211 -3.76 4.87 -5.64
N ARG A 212 -3.61 6.19 -5.59
CA ARG A 212 -4.66 7.12 -5.12
C ARG A 212 -5.06 6.95 -3.65
N SER A 213 -4.29 6.22 -2.86
CA SER A 213 -4.46 6.07 -1.41
C SER A 213 -3.49 6.92 -0.58
N GLY A 214 -2.95 8.00 -1.17
CA GLY A 214 -2.05 8.93 -0.48
C GLY A 214 -0.58 8.54 -0.48
N GLY A 215 -0.20 7.53 -1.26
CA GLY A 215 1.19 7.05 -1.26
C GLY A 215 2.23 8.08 -1.69
N SER A 216 1.92 8.99 -2.62
CA SER A 216 2.83 10.10 -2.96
C SER A 216 3.10 11.06 -1.78
N SER A 217 2.15 11.19 -0.86
CA SER A 217 2.34 11.99 0.36
C SER A 217 3.21 11.24 1.35
N ILE A 218 2.99 9.93 1.53
CA ILE A 218 3.81 9.08 2.40
C ILE A 218 5.24 8.99 1.88
N THR A 219 5.47 8.66 0.61
CA THR A 219 6.83 8.59 0.03
C THR A 219 7.57 9.93 0.12
N ARG A 220 6.85 11.05 0.04
CA ARG A 220 7.41 12.39 0.29
C ARG A 220 7.80 12.60 1.75
N VAL A 221 6.99 12.17 2.71
CA VAL A 221 7.35 12.22 4.14
C VAL A 221 8.60 11.37 4.38
N LEU A 222 8.59 10.11 3.94
CA LEU A 222 9.70 9.18 4.12
C LEU A 222 10.99 9.69 3.46
N GLY A 223 10.92 10.14 2.21
CA GLY A 223 12.10 10.58 1.47
C GLY A 223 12.57 11.99 1.79
N SER A 224 11.66 12.97 1.88
CA SER A 224 12.04 14.38 2.03
C SER A 224 12.09 14.83 3.48
N CYS A 225 11.15 14.39 4.32
CA CYS A 225 11.12 14.81 5.73
C CYS A 225 12.08 13.95 6.55
N LEU A 226 11.95 12.62 6.46
CA LEU A 226 12.75 11.66 7.23
C LEU A 226 14.09 11.31 6.55
N SER A 227 14.33 11.77 5.33
CA SER A 227 15.57 11.53 4.59
C SER A 227 15.91 10.04 4.40
N LEU A 228 14.91 9.17 4.34
CA LEU A 228 15.08 7.74 4.10
C LEU A 228 15.40 7.47 2.63
N VAL A 229 16.29 6.52 2.37
CA VAL A 229 16.63 6.02 1.05
C VAL A 229 15.60 4.98 0.62
N GLN A 230 14.95 5.22 -0.51
CA GLN A 230 13.84 4.40 -1.00
C GLN A 230 14.29 3.50 -2.17
N ALA A 231 14.07 2.19 -2.06
CA ALA A 231 14.02 1.31 -3.22
C ALA A 231 12.61 1.40 -3.81
N SER A 232 12.48 2.13 -4.93
CA SER A 232 11.20 2.41 -5.58
C SER A 232 11.43 2.67 -7.07
N ALA A 233 10.39 2.52 -7.90
CA ALA A 233 10.48 2.93 -9.29
C ALA A 233 10.60 4.45 -9.41
N ILE A 234 11.74 4.87 -9.94
CA ILE A 234 11.98 6.27 -10.25
C ILE A 234 11.48 6.55 -11.69
N PRO A 235 10.61 7.56 -11.89
CA PRO A 235 10.06 7.84 -13.22
C PRO A 235 11.07 8.11 -14.34
N SER A 236 12.28 8.57 -13.99
CA SER A 236 13.33 8.82 -14.98
C SER A 236 13.88 7.55 -15.64
N PHE A 237 13.64 6.36 -15.10
CA PHE A 237 14.23 5.11 -15.61
C PHE A 237 13.33 4.33 -16.58
N TYR A 238 12.07 4.73 -16.79
CA TYR A 238 11.15 4.00 -17.65
C TYR A 238 11.63 3.80 -19.10
N ASN A 239 12.58 4.62 -19.58
CA ASN A 239 13.12 4.54 -20.94
C ASN A 239 14.62 4.24 -21.00
N HIS A 240 15.24 3.90 -19.87
CA HIS A 240 16.67 3.60 -19.82
C HIS A 240 16.89 2.15 -19.37
N PRO A 241 17.88 1.44 -19.94
CA PRO A 241 18.24 0.12 -19.44
C PRO A 241 18.62 0.21 -17.96
N LEU A 242 18.17 -0.76 -17.17
CA LEU A 242 18.51 -0.83 -15.75
C LEU A 242 20.04 -0.90 -15.59
N PRO A 243 20.62 -0.12 -14.66
CA PRO A 243 22.06 -0.13 -14.47
C PRO A 243 22.51 -1.47 -13.90
N THR A 244 23.69 -1.93 -14.32
CA THR A 244 24.28 -3.18 -13.84
C THR A 244 24.69 -3.14 -12.36
N MET A 245 24.79 -1.95 -11.77
CA MET A 245 25.14 -1.74 -10.37
C MET A 245 24.09 -0.83 -9.72
N LEU A 246 23.67 -1.21 -8.51
CA LEU A 246 22.81 -0.39 -7.68
C LEU A 246 23.60 0.80 -7.13
N SER A 247 23.01 1.98 -7.19
CA SER A 247 23.54 3.19 -6.58
C SER A 247 22.42 4.06 -6.04
N VAL A 248 22.75 4.99 -5.14
CA VAL A 248 21.79 5.96 -4.62
C VAL A 248 21.79 7.20 -5.49
N ALA A 249 20.68 7.46 -6.16
CA ALA A 249 20.41 8.69 -6.89
C ALA A 249 19.65 9.68 -6.02
N ARG A 250 19.96 10.98 -6.15
CA ARG A 250 19.19 12.05 -5.52
C ARG A 250 18.33 12.74 -6.57
N ILE A 251 17.02 12.77 -6.34
CA ILE A 251 16.05 13.44 -7.22
C ILE A 251 15.28 14.42 -6.37
N SER A 252 15.47 15.71 -6.68
CA SER A 252 15.09 16.81 -5.78
C SER A 252 15.76 16.63 -4.41
N ASP A 253 14.97 16.35 -3.37
CA ASP A 253 15.44 16.16 -1.99
C ASP A 253 15.26 14.73 -1.49
N GLN A 254 14.94 13.79 -2.38
CA GLN A 254 14.71 12.40 -2.03
C GLN A 254 15.86 11.53 -2.55
N LYS A 255 16.18 10.49 -1.78
CA LYS A 255 17.21 9.51 -2.11
C LYS A 255 16.53 8.22 -2.56
N TYR A 256 16.96 7.71 -3.70
CA TYR A 256 16.41 6.50 -4.29
C TYR A 256 17.51 5.54 -4.71
N VAL A 257 17.28 4.24 -4.56
CA VAL A 257 18.13 3.22 -5.19
C VAL A 257 17.77 3.10 -6.67
N THR A 258 18.76 2.95 -7.55
CA THR A 258 18.56 2.79 -9.00
C THR A 258 18.00 1.41 -9.38
N VAL A 259 16.76 1.15 -8.97
CA VAL A 259 16.01 -0.09 -9.18
C VAL A 259 14.58 0.23 -9.61
N ASP A 260 13.93 -0.71 -10.32
CA ASP A 260 12.51 -0.64 -10.63
C ASP A 260 11.78 -1.78 -9.91
N LEU A 261 10.87 -1.44 -9.00
CA LEU A 261 10.06 -2.42 -8.27
C LEU A 261 8.57 -2.38 -8.66
N THR A 262 8.26 -1.77 -9.82
CA THR A 262 6.89 -1.72 -10.40
C THR A 262 6.60 -2.85 -11.38
N ALA A 263 7.61 -3.62 -11.78
CA ALA A 263 7.44 -4.78 -12.66
C ALA A 263 8.21 -6.01 -12.14
N PRO A 264 7.74 -7.25 -12.40
CA PRO A 264 8.43 -8.47 -11.98
C PRO A 264 9.88 -8.56 -12.49
N ALA A 265 10.14 -8.13 -13.72
CA ALA A 265 11.49 -8.08 -14.28
C ALA A 265 12.44 -7.20 -13.47
N GLY A 266 11.94 -6.06 -12.97
CA GLY A 266 12.70 -5.15 -12.12
C GLY A 266 12.95 -5.72 -10.72
N ILE A 267 11.99 -6.45 -10.14
CA ILE A 267 12.16 -7.18 -8.88
C ILE A 267 13.24 -8.26 -9.01
N HIS A 268 13.21 -9.07 -10.08
CA HIS A 268 14.26 -10.06 -10.34
C HIS A 268 15.63 -9.40 -10.54
N HIS A 269 15.68 -8.26 -11.23
CA HIS A 269 16.92 -7.49 -11.35
C HIS A 269 17.43 -7.03 -9.97
N ALA A 270 16.55 -6.54 -9.10
CA ALA A 270 16.88 -6.13 -7.73
C ALA A 270 17.49 -7.29 -6.92
N LYS A 271 16.89 -8.48 -7.00
CA LYS A 271 17.41 -9.69 -6.36
C LYS A 271 18.80 -10.05 -6.89
N ASN A 272 18.95 -10.09 -8.21
CA ASN A 272 20.18 -10.51 -8.88
C ASN A 272 21.35 -9.53 -8.67
N THR A 273 21.04 -8.25 -8.47
CA THR A 273 22.02 -7.21 -8.14
C THR A 273 22.31 -7.10 -6.64
N GLY A 274 21.67 -7.93 -5.83
CA GLY A 274 21.91 -8.04 -4.39
C GLY A 274 21.40 -6.83 -3.61
N LEU A 275 20.20 -6.33 -3.94
CA LEU A 275 19.57 -5.22 -3.21
C LEU A 275 19.53 -5.46 -1.70
N LEU A 276 19.25 -6.71 -1.28
CA LEU A 276 19.19 -7.09 0.14
C LEU A 276 20.47 -7.78 0.64
N THR A 277 21.21 -8.49 -0.20
CA THR A 277 22.34 -9.34 0.22
C THR A 277 23.69 -8.62 0.20
N THR A 278 24.11 -8.13 -0.97
CA THR A 278 25.43 -7.51 -1.18
C THR A 278 25.53 -6.15 -0.50
N PHE A 279 24.37 -5.50 -0.34
CA PHE A 279 24.26 -4.13 0.10
C PHE A 279 23.19 -3.96 1.16
N HIS A 280 23.27 -4.77 2.23
CA HIS A 280 22.69 -4.37 3.52
C HIS A 280 23.01 -2.87 3.69
N TYR A 281 22.01 -2.03 3.94
CA TYR A 281 22.10 -0.56 4.08
C TYR A 281 22.07 0.32 2.81
N LEU A 282 21.88 -0.20 1.58
CA LEU A 282 21.66 0.71 0.44
C LEU A 282 20.29 1.36 0.45
N THR A 283 19.31 0.73 1.10
CA THR A 283 17.93 1.21 1.18
C THR A 283 17.42 1.10 2.61
N ASP A 284 16.66 2.12 3.03
CA ASP A 284 16.02 2.16 4.34
C ASP A 284 14.60 1.59 4.28
N LEU A 285 13.95 1.64 3.10
CA LEU A 285 12.64 1.03 2.87
C LEU A 285 12.40 0.65 1.41
N ILE A 286 11.52 -0.32 1.18
CA ILE A 286 11.03 -0.70 -0.15
C ILE A 286 9.66 -0.07 -0.37
N VAL A 287 9.42 0.52 -1.54
CA VAL A 287 8.09 0.97 -1.99
C VAL A 287 7.68 0.13 -3.20
N THR A 288 6.53 -0.54 -3.12
CA THR A 288 6.05 -1.39 -4.20
C THR A 288 4.52 -1.39 -4.32
N HIS A 289 4.03 -1.64 -5.53
CA HIS A 289 2.63 -1.96 -5.79
C HIS A 289 2.34 -3.48 -5.76
N MET A 290 3.38 -4.32 -5.66
CA MET A 290 3.30 -5.78 -5.77
C MET A 290 3.88 -6.45 -4.51
N PRO A 291 3.22 -6.28 -3.34
CA PRO A 291 3.75 -6.81 -2.08
C PRO A 291 3.94 -8.33 -2.13
N TYR A 292 3.03 -9.06 -2.80
CA TYR A 292 3.13 -10.50 -2.99
C TYR A 292 4.40 -10.91 -3.75
N THR A 293 4.69 -10.27 -4.89
CA THR A 293 5.88 -10.57 -5.70
C THR A 293 7.17 -10.21 -4.95
N ILE A 294 7.19 -9.13 -4.18
CA ILE A 294 8.34 -8.82 -3.31
C ILE A 294 8.55 -9.92 -2.27
N ALA A 295 7.49 -10.36 -1.59
CA ALA A 295 7.59 -11.42 -0.59
C ALA A 295 8.07 -12.75 -1.18
N GLN A 296 7.64 -13.07 -2.40
CA GLN A 296 8.01 -14.31 -3.08
C GLN A 296 9.43 -14.27 -3.68
N ASP A 297 9.76 -13.20 -4.37
CA ASP A 297 10.94 -13.16 -5.24
C ASP A 297 12.11 -12.40 -4.63
N LEU A 298 11.88 -11.42 -3.74
CA LEU A 298 12.94 -10.59 -3.20
C LEU A 298 13.36 -10.97 -1.78
N LEU A 299 12.41 -11.33 -0.92
CA LEU A 299 12.68 -11.74 0.46
C LEU A 299 13.11 -13.20 0.55
N ASP A 300 13.78 -13.56 1.66
CA ASP A 300 14.16 -14.94 1.98
C ASP A 300 14.23 -15.12 3.51
N GLY A 301 14.72 -16.28 3.98
CA GLY A 301 14.81 -16.58 5.41
C GLY A 301 15.78 -15.69 6.18
N GLU A 302 16.77 -15.10 5.50
CA GLU A 302 17.76 -14.19 6.08
C GLU A 302 17.31 -12.72 6.00
N HIS A 303 16.52 -12.37 4.97
CA HIS A 303 16.07 -11.02 4.69
C HIS A 303 14.54 -10.92 4.84
N LYS A 304 14.11 -10.71 6.08
CA LYS A 304 12.69 -10.49 6.42
C LYS A 304 12.24 -9.07 6.05
N GLY A 305 10.94 -8.89 5.83
CA GLY A 305 10.32 -7.59 5.57
C GLY A 305 9.13 -7.34 6.49
N ARG A 306 8.90 -6.08 6.87
CA ARG A 306 7.73 -5.63 7.65
C ARG A 306 6.83 -4.78 6.78
N LEU A 307 5.67 -5.33 6.40
CA LEU A 307 4.74 -4.67 5.49
C LEU A 307 3.90 -3.63 6.23
N PHE A 308 3.71 -2.47 5.61
CA PHE A 308 2.76 -1.46 6.07
C PHE A 308 2.07 -0.80 4.89
N VAL A 309 0.88 -0.23 5.13
CA VAL A 309 0.01 0.26 4.06
C VAL A 309 -0.81 1.47 4.53
N LEU A 310 -1.06 2.41 3.63
CA LEU A 310 -2.06 3.46 3.82
C LEU A 310 -3.27 3.17 2.93
N LEU A 311 -4.39 2.76 3.53
CA LEU A 311 -5.61 2.39 2.83
C LEU A 311 -6.55 3.58 2.67
N ARG A 312 -7.38 3.55 1.65
CA ARG A 312 -8.45 4.50 1.40
C ARG A 312 -9.72 3.73 1.08
N HIS A 313 -10.87 4.28 1.48
CA HIS A 313 -12.16 3.74 1.11
C HIS A 313 -12.23 3.40 -0.42
N PRO A 314 -12.56 2.16 -0.82
CA PRO A 314 -12.41 1.70 -2.21
C PRO A 314 -13.16 2.54 -3.23
N ILE A 315 -14.35 3.04 -2.88
CA ILE A 315 -15.16 3.90 -3.77
C ILE A 315 -14.48 5.26 -3.96
N HIS A 316 -13.92 5.85 -2.90
CA HIS A 316 -13.21 7.12 -2.99
C HIS A 316 -11.90 6.98 -3.77
N MET A 317 -11.25 5.83 -3.67
CA MET A 317 -10.07 5.49 -4.45
C MET A 317 -10.42 5.39 -5.95
N ALA A 318 -11.46 4.64 -6.31
CA ALA A 318 -11.90 4.50 -7.69
C ALA A 318 -12.33 5.84 -8.31
N LEU A 319 -13.09 6.67 -7.59
CA LEU A 319 -13.45 8.03 -8.03
C LEU A 319 -12.20 8.90 -8.26
N SER A 320 -11.24 8.83 -7.34
CA SER A 320 -10.00 9.58 -7.46
C SER A 320 -9.13 9.09 -8.62
N LEU A 321 -9.15 7.79 -8.93
CA LEU A 321 -8.46 7.22 -10.09
C LEU A 321 -9.12 7.67 -11.38
N PHE A 322 -10.45 7.59 -11.49
CA PHE A 322 -11.18 8.06 -12.66
C PHE A 322 -10.82 9.51 -13.00
N ASN A 323 -10.97 10.41 -12.01
CA ASN A 323 -10.63 11.81 -12.20
C ASN A 323 -9.16 12.01 -12.60
N HIS A 324 -8.24 11.22 -12.04
CA HIS A 324 -6.84 11.27 -12.44
C HIS A 324 -6.63 10.88 -13.90
N LEU A 325 -7.22 9.77 -14.34
CA LEU A 325 -7.09 9.25 -15.70
C LEU A 325 -7.66 10.22 -16.74
N GLN A 326 -8.78 10.90 -16.45
CA GLN A 326 -9.36 11.92 -17.34
C GLN A 326 -8.45 13.13 -17.59
N HIS A 327 -7.59 13.45 -16.60
CA HIS A 327 -6.70 14.61 -16.64
C HIS A 327 -5.26 14.27 -17.04
N LEU A 328 -4.97 13.01 -17.39
CA LEU A 328 -3.65 12.65 -17.89
C LEU A 328 -3.33 13.42 -19.18
N PRO A 329 -2.09 13.92 -19.33
CA PRO A 329 -1.68 14.57 -20.56
C PRO A 329 -1.56 13.53 -21.69
N GLN A 330 -1.80 13.95 -22.94
CA GLN A 330 -1.83 13.06 -24.11
C GLN A 330 -0.56 12.24 -24.35
N HIS A 331 0.58 12.68 -23.81
CA HIS A 331 1.87 11.98 -23.94
C HIS A 331 2.12 10.97 -22.81
N HIS A 332 1.21 10.87 -21.83
CA HIS A 332 1.33 9.91 -20.74
C HIS A 332 1.06 8.48 -21.26
N PRO A 333 1.84 7.46 -20.87
CA PRO A 333 1.66 6.09 -21.35
C PRO A 333 0.27 5.50 -21.03
N GLN A 334 -0.34 5.92 -19.92
CA GLN A 334 -1.68 5.50 -19.50
C GLN A 334 -2.80 6.42 -20.01
N PHE A 335 -2.51 7.41 -20.87
CA PHE A 335 -3.54 8.28 -21.42
C PHE A 335 -4.47 7.48 -22.34
N ASP A 336 -5.76 7.49 -21.99
CA ASP A 336 -6.82 6.97 -22.84
C ASP A 336 -7.75 8.12 -23.23
N GLY A 337 -7.74 8.47 -24.51
CA GLY A 337 -8.57 9.54 -25.06
C GLY A 337 -10.07 9.30 -24.90
N THR A 338 -10.50 8.05 -24.72
CA THR A 338 -11.92 7.71 -24.50
C THR A 338 -12.41 8.16 -23.14
N LEU A 339 -11.54 8.19 -22.12
CA LEU A 339 -11.90 8.57 -20.75
C LEU A 339 -12.21 10.07 -20.61
N LYS A 340 -11.60 10.92 -21.45
CA LYS A 340 -11.67 12.39 -21.34
C LYS A 340 -13.11 12.93 -21.29
N ASN A 341 -14.04 12.30 -22.01
CA ASN A 341 -15.45 12.70 -22.06
C ASN A 341 -16.38 11.60 -21.55
N MET A 342 -15.83 10.52 -21.00
CA MET A 342 -16.61 9.41 -20.45
C MET A 342 -17.29 9.86 -19.15
N GLN A 343 -18.52 9.42 -18.92
CA GLN A 343 -19.17 9.58 -17.62
C GLN A 343 -18.71 8.46 -16.68
N ILE A 344 -18.64 8.76 -15.38
CA ILE A 344 -18.18 7.77 -14.38
C ILE A 344 -19.04 6.49 -14.40
N HIS A 345 -20.35 6.62 -14.63
CA HIS A 345 -21.26 5.48 -14.74
C HIS A 345 -20.85 4.53 -15.87
N ASP A 346 -20.52 5.08 -17.05
CA ASP A 346 -20.07 4.30 -18.21
C ASP A 346 -18.70 3.65 -17.94
N TRP A 347 -17.82 4.36 -17.23
CA TRP A 347 -16.52 3.83 -16.84
C TRP A 347 -16.66 2.59 -15.94
N VAL A 348 -17.50 2.67 -14.90
CA VAL A 348 -17.75 1.56 -13.95
C VAL A 348 -18.40 0.35 -14.64
N LEU A 349 -19.31 0.58 -15.58
CA LEU A 349 -20.03 -0.49 -16.25
C LEU A 349 -19.22 -1.17 -17.35
N HIS A 350 -18.52 -0.39 -18.17
CA HIS A 350 -18.08 -0.84 -19.49
C HIS A 350 -16.58 -0.73 -19.72
N HIS A 351 -15.84 0.05 -18.91
CA HIS A 351 -14.44 0.30 -19.19
C HIS A 351 -13.52 -0.74 -18.52
N PRO A 352 -12.57 -1.35 -19.28
CA PRO A 352 -11.69 -2.38 -18.74
C PRO A 352 -10.67 -1.88 -17.71
N THR A 353 -10.48 -0.56 -17.59
CA THR A 353 -9.55 0.02 -16.60
C THR A 353 -10.18 0.31 -15.25
N PHE A 354 -11.47 -0.03 -15.05
CA PHE A 354 -12.08 0.08 -13.74
C PHE A 354 -11.39 -0.89 -12.76
N PRO A 355 -10.86 -0.41 -11.61
CA PRO A 355 -10.12 -1.26 -10.68
C PRO A 355 -11.09 -2.08 -9.81
N ASP A 356 -11.45 -3.29 -10.22
CA ASP A 356 -12.33 -4.17 -9.45
C ASP A 356 -11.56 -4.97 -8.38
N ASN A 357 -11.88 -4.74 -7.11
CA ASN A 357 -11.28 -5.43 -5.97
C ASN A 357 -9.74 -5.42 -5.97
N ILE A 358 -9.16 -4.27 -6.31
CA ILE A 358 -7.72 -4.11 -6.50
C ILE A 358 -6.91 -4.37 -5.22
N LEU A 359 -7.44 -4.05 -4.02
CA LEU A 359 -6.74 -4.29 -2.75
C LEU A 359 -6.57 -5.80 -2.52
N LEU A 360 -7.64 -6.55 -2.69
CA LEU A 360 -7.62 -7.99 -2.54
C LEU A 360 -6.75 -8.64 -3.62
N ARG A 361 -6.88 -8.21 -4.89
CA ARG A 361 -6.07 -8.78 -5.99
C ARG A 361 -4.58 -8.48 -5.83
N THR A 362 -4.20 -7.28 -5.38
CA THR A 362 -2.78 -6.93 -5.15
C THR A 362 -2.16 -7.74 -4.02
N ILE A 363 -2.84 -7.87 -2.87
CA ILE A 363 -2.27 -8.58 -1.71
C ILE A 363 -2.15 -10.08 -1.94
N LEU A 364 -3.02 -10.67 -2.77
CA LEU A 364 -2.97 -12.09 -3.15
C LEU A 364 -2.13 -12.36 -4.41
N GLY A 365 -1.60 -11.33 -5.07
CA GLY A 365 -0.79 -11.48 -6.28
C GLY A 365 -1.57 -11.77 -7.58
N TYR A 366 -2.86 -11.50 -7.63
CA TYR A 366 -3.73 -11.77 -8.81
C TYR A 366 -3.74 -10.66 -9.86
N ASN A 367 -3.08 -9.54 -9.60
CA ASN A 367 -3.03 -8.40 -10.53
C ASN A 367 -2.34 -8.68 -11.87
N HIS A 368 -1.49 -9.70 -11.92
CA HIS A 368 -0.72 -10.05 -13.12
C HIS A 368 -1.25 -11.30 -13.81
N ASP A 369 -2.41 -11.82 -13.38
CA ASP A 369 -3.03 -12.95 -14.04
C ASP A 369 -3.55 -12.52 -15.43
N PRO A 370 -3.06 -13.10 -16.54
CA PRO A 370 -3.60 -12.83 -17.87
C PRO A 370 -5.07 -13.23 -17.98
N PHE A 371 -5.57 -14.08 -17.08
CA PHE A 371 -6.96 -14.53 -17.03
C PHE A 371 -7.54 -14.24 -15.63
N PRO A 372 -8.07 -13.03 -15.39
CA PRO A 372 -8.56 -12.64 -14.08
C PRO A 372 -9.57 -13.65 -13.55
N ARG A 373 -9.17 -14.42 -12.54
CA ARG A 373 -10.09 -15.37 -11.91
C ARG A 373 -11.13 -14.64 -11.08
N ALA A 374 -12.28 -15.28 -10.92
CA ALA A 374 -13.30 -14.84 -9.98
C ALA A 374 -12.75 -14.91 -8.55
N LEU A 375 -13.04 -13.87 -7.78
CA LEU A 375 -12.72 -13.81 -6.37
C LEU A 375 -13.79 -14.54 -5.56
N THR A 376 -13.35 -15.19 -4.49
CA THR A 376 -14.19 -16.00 -3.60
C THR A 376 -14.08 -15.51 -2.16
N GLU A 377 -14.96 -16.01 -1.29
CA GLU A 377 -14.89 -15.73 0.15
C GLU A 377 -13.59 -16.28 0.79
N VAL A 378 -13.05 -17.38 0.26
CA VAL A 378 -11.75 -17.91 0.70
C VAL A 378 -10.63 -16.90 0.44
N ASP A 379 -10.68 -16.20 -0.69
CA ASP A 379 -9.71 -15.17 -1.05
C ASP A 379 -9.81 -13.97 -0.10
N LEU A 380 -11.03 -13.53 0.21
CA LEU A 380 -11.27 -12.47 1.19
C LEU A 380 -10.74 -12.86 2.57
N ASN A 381 -11.05 -14.06 3.06
CA ASN A 381 -10.59 -14.51 4.37
C ASN A 381 -9.06 -14.66 4.43
N THR A 382 -8.43 -15.08 3.32
CA THR A 382 -6.97 -15.11 3.20
C THR A 382 -6.38 -13.71 3.27
N ALA A 383 -6.96 -12.75 2.54
CA ALA A 383 -6.53 -11.35 2.59
C ALA A 383 -6.68 -10.74 4.00
N LYS A 384 -7.82 -10.98 4.68
CA LYS A 384 -8.03 -10.55 6.08
C LYS A 384 -6.97 -11.14 7.00
N TYR A 385 -6.65 -12.43 6.86
CA TYR A 385 -5.60 -13.07 7.65
C TYR A 385 -4.23 -12.44 7.42
N ILE A 386 -3.87 -12.14 6.17
CA ILE A 386 -2.61 -11.44 5.83
C ILE A 386 -2.59 -10.05 6.48
N LEU A 387 -3.66 -9.26 6.35
CA LEU A 387 -3.73 -7.93 6.97
C LEU A 387 -3.55 -7.99 8.49
N LYS A 388 -4.23 -8.93 9.15
CA LYS A 388 -4.16 -9.09 10.61
C LYS A 388 -2.75 -9.43 11.09
N THR A 389 -2.05 -10.31 10.38
CA THR A 389 -0.85 -10.96 10.90
C THR A 389 0.45 -10.38 10.35
N LYS A 390 0.42 -9.69 9.20
CA LYS A 390 1.64 -9.27 8.48
C LYS A 390 1.70 -7.78 8.15
N VAL A 391 0.65 -6.99 8.41
CA VAL A 391 0.56 -5.62 7.90
C VAL A 391 0.24 -4.61 8.99
N ILE A 392 1.06 -3.56 9.09
CA ILE A 392 0.72 -2.37 9.87
C ILE A 392 -0.23 -1.49 9.05
N ILE A 393 -1.43 -1.28 9.56
CA ILE A 393 -2.50 -0.59 8.88
C ILE A 393 -2.45 0.91 9.20
N GLY A 394 -2.54 1.72 8.15
CA GLY A 394 -2.91 3.13 8.20
C GLY A 394 -4.16 3.40 7.35
N LEU A 395 -4.87 4.47 7.67
CA LEU A 395 -6.05 4.94 6.94
C LEU A 395 -5.84 6.37 6.45
N LEU A 396 -6.20 6.64 5.20
CA LEU A 396 -6.01 7.95 4.57
C LEU A 396 -6.87 9.04 5.22
N GLU A 397 -8.11 8.73 5.66
CA GLU A 397 -8.90 9.66 6.47
C GLU A 397 -8.23 10.01 7.81
N GLN A 398 -7.38 9.12 8.33
CA GLN A 398 -6.63 9.28 9.58
C GLN A 398 -5.12 9.35 9.31
N LYS A 399 -4.71 10.07 8.26
CA LYS A 399 -3.31 10.11 7.79
C LYS A 399 -2.30 10.57 8.86
N GLY A 400 -2.68 11.48 9.76
CA GLY A 400 -1.82 11.98 10.84
C GLY A 400 -1.51 10.85 11.84
N PRO A 401 -2.54 10.29 12.50
CA PRO A 401 -2.39 9.11 13.36
C PRO A 401 -1.72 7.92 12.67
N SER A 402 -2.00 7.70 11.38
CA SER A 402 -1.34 6.64 10.59
C SER A 402 0.17 6.87 10.47
N MET A 403 0.59 8.11 10.18
CA MET A 403 2.01 8.44 10.06
C MET A 403 2.73 8.34 11.40
N GLU A 404 2.13 8.86 12.48
CA GLU A 404 2.68 8.73 13.84
C GLU A 404 2.89 7.26 14.21
N ARG A 405 1.91 6.40 13.91
CA ARG A 405 2.02 4.95 14.11
C ARG A 405 3.19 4.34 13.33
N PHE A 406 3.34 4.68 12.05
CA PHE A 406 4.46 4.14 11.26
C PHE A 406 5.80 4.60 11.81
N MET A 407 5.93 5.87 12.20
CA MET A 407 7.15 6.40 12.79
C MET A 407 7.52 5.69 14.08
N ASN A 408 6.54 5.50 14.98
CA ASN A 408 6.76 4.83 16.25
C ASN A 408 7.13 3.35 16.04
N TYR A 409 6.41 2.64 15.17
CA TYR A 409 6.63 1.22 14.91
C TYR A 409 8.00 0.94 14.29
N PHE A 410 8.48 1.82 13.39
CA PHE A 410 9.78 1.68 12.73
C PHE A 410 10.90 2.49 13.39
N MET A 411 10.63 3.12 14.54
CA MET A 411 11.59 3.93 15.30
C MET A 411 12.28 5.03 14.47
N TRP A 412 11.58 5.59 13.48
CA TRP A 412 12.15 6.62 12.60
C TRP A 412 12.37 7.97 13.29
N ASP A 413 11.79 8.15 14.49
CA ASP A 413 11.99 9.32 15.34
C ASP A 413 13.41 9.37 15.96
N ASP A 414 14.03 8.22 16.22
CA ASP A 414 15.34 8.11 16.86
C ASP A 414 16.52 8.32 15.87
N HIS A 415 16.30 8.19 14.56
CA HIS A 415 17.37 8.05 13.57
C HIS A 415 17.90 9.34 12.93
N SER A 416 17.39 10.51 13.31
CA SER A 416 17.84 11.78 12.71
C SER A 416 18.51 12.72 13.72
N PRO A 417 19.70 12.37 14.24
CA PRO A 417 20.44 13.23 15.17
C PRO A 417 20.85 14.58 14.56
N PHE A 418 20.67 14.76 13.25
CA PHE A 418 21.05 15.95 12.51
C PHE A 418 19.86 16.82 12.05
N GLN A 419 18.61 16.37 12.25
CA GLN A 419 17.46 17.18 11.86
C GLN A 419 16.85 17.88 13.07
N ASN A 420 16.60 19.17 12.91
CA ASN A 420 15.76 19.93 13.83
C ASN A 420 14.34 19.35 13.77
N GLN A 421 13.88 18.74 14.87
CA GLN A 421 12.55 18.13 14.96
C GLN A 421 11.43 19.06 14.47
N ALA A 422 11.50 20.36 14.79
CA ALA A 422 10.52 21.34 14.33
C ALA A 422 10.45 21.45 12.80
N ARG A 423 11.57 21.25 12.09
CA ARG A 423 11.59 21.21 10.62
C ARG A 423 10.99 19.91 10.08
N VAL A 424 11.17 18.79 10.78
CA VAL A 424 10.55 17.51 10.40
C VAL A 424 9.04 17.63 10.57
N ASP A 425 8.58 18.14 11.71
CA ASP A 425 7.16 18.35 12.00
C ASP A 425 6.52 19.31 10.99
N GLU A 426 7.16 20.46 10.71
CA GLU A 426 6.70 21.40 9.68
C GLU A 426 6.65 20.72 8.30
N CYS A 427 7.66 19.93 7.93
CA CYS A 427 7.69 19.20 6.67
C CYS A 427 6.57 18.16 6.56
N MET A 428 6.30 17.43 7.65
CA MET A 428 5.26 16.41 7.71
C MET A 428 3.87 17.03 7.65
N GLU A 429 3.59 18.03 8.48
CA GLU A 429 2.31 18.73 8.51
C GLU A 429 1.95 19.22 7.10
N ARG A 430 2.91 19.88 6.48
CA ARG A 430 2.89 20.35 5.12
C ARG A 430 2.67 19.24 4.07
N ALA A 431 3.41 18.14 4.14
CA ALA A 431 3.28 17.02 3.22
C ALA A 431 1.93 16.28 3.37
N LEU A 432 1.43 16.17 4.60
CA LEU A 432 0.18 15.50 4.93
C LEU A 432 -1.02 16.40 4.68
N HIS A 433 -0.96 17.71 4.95
CA HIS A 433 -2.09 18.65 4.88
C HIS A 433 -2.81 18.61 3.53
N TRP A 434 -4.15 18.60 3.56
CA TRP A 434 -4.98 18.45 2.35
C TRP A 434 -5.00 19.73 1.51
N GLY A 435 -5.06 20.89 2.15
CA GLY A 435 -5.20 22.20 1.50
C GLY A 435 -3.88 22.91 1.17
N TRP A 436 -2.74 22.21 1.17
CA TRP A 436 -1.47 22.89 0.89
C TRP A 436 -1.27 23.19 -0.60
N TYR A 437 -0.73 24.38 -0.88
CA TYR A 437 -0.89 25.25 -2.08
C TYR A 437 -0.49 24.68 -3.47
N HIS A 438 -0.15 23.39 -3.56
CA HIS A 438 0.16 22.70 -4.82
C HIS A 438 -0.58 21.38 -5.02
N LYS A 439 -1.38 20.97 -4.03
CA LYS A 439 -2.41 19.95 -4.25
C LYS A 439 -3.55 20.73 -4.88
N SER A 440 -3.79 20.50 -6.19
CA SER A 440 -4.85 21.19 -6.92
C SER A 440 -6.09 21.24 -6.03
N PRO A 441 -6.68 22.43 -5.79
CA PRO A 441 -7.94 22.49 -5.06
C PRO A 441 -8.90 21.49 -5.71
N PRO A 442 -9.79 20.84 -4.93
CA PRO A 442 -10.86 20.05 -5.53
C PRO A 442 -11.44 20.94 -6.63
N SER A 443 -11.32 20.53 -7.90
CA SER A 443 -11.97 21.31 -8.94
C SER A 443 -13.46 21.25 -8.63
N ASP A 444 -14.21 22.32 -8.89
CA ASP A 444 -15.66 22.34 -8.67
C ASP A 444 -16.37 21.13 -9.31
N TYR A 445 -15.76 20.54 -10.36
CA TYR A 445 -16.17 19.28 -10.98
C TYR A 445 -16.12 18.08 -10.03
N TYR A 446 -15.11 17.97 -9.18
CA TYR A 446 -14.99 16.89 -8.19
C TYR A 446 -16.09 16.96 -7.12
N ASP A 447 -16.53 18.17 -6.74
CA ASP A 447 -17.53 18.33 -5.68
C ASP A 447 -18.92 17.87 -6.10
N HIS A 448 -19.31 18.03 -7.37
CA HIS A 448 -20.58 17.50 -7.87
C HIS A 448 -20.64 15.96 -7.81
N PHE A 449 -19.64 15.27 -8.36
CA PHE A 449 -19.59 13.80 -8.30
C PHE A 449 -19.39 13.29 -6.88
N ARG A 450 -18.69 14.06 -6.05
CA ARG A 450 -18.56 13.73 -4.64
C ARG A 450 -19.93 13.71 -3.98
N GLN A 451 -20.81 14.66 -4.19
CA GLN A 451 -22.14 14.62 -3.57
C GLN A 451 -22.94 13.38 -4.00
N GLU A 452 -22.94 13.03 -5.29
CA GLU A 452 -23.64 11.84 -5.78
C GLU A 452 -23.03 10.54 -5.23
N VAL A 453 -21.70 10.39 -5.29
CA VAL A 453 -21.00 9.19 -4.83
C VAL A 453 -20.98 9.09 -3.29
N MET A 454 -21.06 10.20 -2.56
CA MET A 454 -21.15 10.18 -1.10
C MET A 454 -22.55 9.82 -0.61
N ASN A 455 -23.57 9.89 -1.46
CA ASN A 455 -24.87 9.33 -1.13
C ASN A 455 -24.82 7.80 -1.31
N GLU A 456 -24.77 7.08 -0.19
CA GLU A 456 -24.72 5.61 -0.17
C GLU A 456 -25.94 4.94 -0.81
N GLU A 457 -27.05 5.68 -0.95
CA GLU A 457 -28.27 5.22 -1.60
C GLU A 457 -28.28 5.47 -3.11
N SER A 458 -27.28 6.19 -3.64
CA SER A 458 -27.19 6.46 -5.09
C SER A 458 -26.95 5.18 -5.88
N SER A 459 -27.54 5.08 -7.07
CA SER A 459 -27.34 3.94 -7.97
C SER A 459 -25.87 3.76 -8.35
N LEU A 460 -25.13 4.85 -8.52
CA LEU A 460 -23.70 4.83 -8.80
C LEU A 460 -22.88 4.27 -7.63
N PHE A 461 -23.15 4.68 -6.39
CA PHE A 461 -22.47 4.14 -5.22
C PHE A 461 -22.73 2.64 -5.07
N LEU A 462 -23.99 2.22 -5.18
CA LEU A 462 -24.37 0.80 -5.08
C LEU A 462 -23.69 -0.04 -6.16
N LEU A 463 -23.60 0.47 -7.40
CA LEU A 463 -22.90 -0.19 -8.49
C LEU A 463 -21.38 -0.31 -8.20
N MET A 464 -20.73 0.77 -7.75
CA MET A 464 -19.31 0.74 -7.40
C MET A 464 -19.03 -0.19 -6.22
N LYS A 465 -19.90 -0.19 -5.21
CA LYS A 465 -19.87 -1.09 -4.05
C LYS A 465 -20.01 -2.54 -4.50
N GLN A 466 -20.93 -2.83 -5.41
CA GLN A 466 -21.12 -4.18 -5.95
C GLN A 466 -19.86 -4.67 -6.69
N LYS A 467 -19.26 -3.81 -7.53
CA LYS A 467 -18.03 -4.15 -8.27
C LYS A 467 -16.81 -4.33 -7.35
N ASN A 468 -16.80 -3.65 -6.20
CA ASN A 468 -15.71 -3.69 -5.21
C ASN A 468 -16.15 -4.33 -3.89
N MET A 469 -17.07 -5.29 -3.91
CA MET A 469 -17.68 -5.77 -2.66
C MET A 469 -16.66 -6.38 -1.69
N PHE A 470 -15.64 -7.07 -2.20
CA PHE A 470 -14.61 -7.68 -1.36
C PHE A 470 -13.63 -6.64 -0.83
N ASP A 471 -13.23 -5.67 -1.65
CA ASP A 471 -12.40 -4.56 -1.19
C ASP A 471 -13.13 -3.71 -0.13
N PHE A 472 -14.44 -3.52 -0.28
CA PHE A 472 -15.27 -2.82 0.70
C PHE A 472 -15.26 -3.55 2.05
N GLU A 473 -15.49 -4.87 2.04
CA GLU A 473 -15.46 -5.68 3.25
C GLU A 473 -14.05 -5.77 3.87
N LEU A 474 -13.02 -5.90 3.04
CA LEU A 474 -11.62 -5.89 3.46
C LEU A 474 -11.24 -4.55 4.10
N TYR A 475 -11.74 -3.43 3.56
CA TYR A 475 -11.51 -2.09 4.10
C TYR A 475 -12.17 -1.90 5.47
N GLU A 476 -13.41 -2.34 5.66
CA GLU A 476 -14.07 -2.29 6.98
C GLU A 476 -13.32 -3.15 8.01
N TYR A 477 -12.82 -4.31 7.60
CA TYR A 477 -11.95 -5.11 8.46
C TYR A 477 -10.63 -4.39 8.78
N ALA A 478 -10.04 -3.68 7.82
CA ALA A 478 -8.82 -2.92 8.04
C ALA A 478 -9.04 -1.72 8.99
N LYS A 479 -10.22 -1.10 8.99
CA LYS A 479 -10.57 -0.07 9.99
C LYS A 479 -10.59 -0.64 11.41
N TYR A 480 -11.14 -1.84 11.58
CA TYR A 480 -11.08 -2.55 12.86
C TYR A 480 -9.63 -2.83 13.29
N LEU A 481 -8.79 -3.35 12.39
CA LEU A 481 -7.37 -3.58 12.65
C LEU A 481 -6.63 -2.28 12.97
N PHE A 482 -6.95 -1.19 12.27
CA PHE A 482 -6.35 0.11 12.52
C PHE A 482 -6.59 0.54 13.98
N TRP A 483 -7.81 0.43 14.48
CA TRP A 483 -8.11 0.77 15.86
C TRP A 483 -7.42 -0.19 16.85
N TRP A 484 -7.49 -1.50 16.60
CA TRP A 484 -6.91 -2.52 17.45
C TRP A 484 -5.38 -2.38 17.59
N GLN A 485 -4.67 -2.22 16.48
CA GLN A 485 -3.22 -1.97 16.46
C GLN A 485 -2.84 -0.67 17.18
N GLY A 486 -3.70 0.35 17.16
CA GLY A 486 -3.47 1.60 17.87
C GLY A 486 -3.43 1.39 19.38
N MET A 487 -4.35 0.60 19.93
CA MET A 487 -4.35 0.29 21.36
C MET A 487 -3.16 -0.58 21.77
N GLU A 488 -2.80 -1.58 20.96
CA GLU A 488 -1.71 -2.50 21.28
C GLU A 488 -0.35 -1.78 21.27
N LEU A 489 -0.08 -0.97 20.22
CA LEU A 489 1.19 -0.25 20.08
C LEU A 489 1.35 0.95 21.04
N GLU A 490 0.27 1.43 21.66
CA GLU A 490 0.34 2.50 22.67
C GLU A 490 0.67 1.97 24.08
N LEU A 491 0.54 0.66 24.31
CA LEU A 491 0.82 0.04 25.61
C LEU A 491 2.31 -0.30 25.81
N ASP A 492 3.09 -0.34 24.73
CA ASP A 492 4.55 -0.60 24.71
C ASP A 492 5.38 0.72 24.69
#